data_AF-A0A0Q9TNS3-F1
#
_entry.id   AF-A0A0Q9TNS3-F1
#
_cell.length_a   1.000
_cell.length_b   1.000
_cell.length_c   1.000
_cell.angle_alpha   90.00
_cell.angle_beta   90.00
_cell.angle_gamma   90.00
#
_symmetry.space_group_name_H-M   'P 1'
#
loop_
_entity.id
_entity.type
_entity.pdbx_description
1 polymer ?
#
loop_
_entity_poly.entity_id
_entity_poly.type
_entity_poly.pdbx_seq_one_letter_code
_entity_poly.pdbx_strand_id
1 'polypeptide(L)'
;MATTALVAGLLAGAPADAGRPARTKTTASWSSTSTVRDTPVSVTGTVKDRVRGRRTVRLQLRTASGWRTQEKARTTSAGDYSFAVPTWWTRSAKVRVLAARTGRARADATRAQRVTVVEPYAAGGDPAAWAHISSYPVRLNPCQRLTYRVNAAQGLPDPATAETLSHAAIARISQATGVEFRYLGPTGAVFQGGGGSVPKDTDVLISWATDAETALDIGPGTAGRGGAGKAVWGRDARGRRIALARNAGVVIDSQTPYMDASAALHVLMHELGHAMGLGHVSDPAQVMHPASYDVPDYQWGAGDLTGFEKVGTMAGCVRPDRRGRFSAPGGLQLPDLP
;
A
#
# COMPACT_ATOMS: atom_id res chain seq x y z
N MET A 1 87.62 9.20 -13.20
CA MET A 1 86.28 9.66 -13.64
C MET A 1 85.69 8.52 -14.47
N ALA A 2 84.57 7.87 -14.20
CA ALA A 2 83.44 8.11 -13.31
C ALA A 2 82.91 6.75 -12.81
N THR A 3 82.43 6.72 -11.57
CA THR A 3 81.87 5.54 -10.90
C THR A 3 80.37 5.48 -11.17
N THR A 4 79.91 4.49 -11.92
CA THR A 4 78.48 4.28 -12.21
C THR A 4 77.87 3.44 -11.09
N ALA A 5 77.15 4.07 -10.16
CA ALA A 5 76.42 3.39 -9.11
C ALA A 5 75.08 2.85 -9.65
N LEU A 6 74.91 1.52 -9.60
CA LEU A 6 73.67 0.85 -9.95
C LEU A 6 72.68 1.00 -8.78
N VAL A 7 71.64 1.81 -8.94
CA VAL A 7 70.55 1.92 -7.96
C VAL A 7 69.53 0.82 -8.25
N ALA A 8 69.58 -0.27 -7.49
CA ALA A 8 68.54 -1.29 -7.49
C ALA A 8 67.32 -0.75 -6.71
N GLY A 9 66.31 -0.29 -7.45
CA GLY A 9 65.02 0.10 -6.88
C GLY A 9 64.28 -1.12 -6.34
N LEU A 10 64.19 -1.23 -5.00
CA LEU A 10 63.25 -2.11 -4.32
C LEU A 10 61.83 -1.61 -4.60
N LEU A 11 61.17 -2.20 -5.61
CA LEU A 11 59.72 -2.11 -5.76
C LEU A 11 59.09 -2.92 -4.62
N ALA A 12 58.85 -2.26 -3.49
CA ALA A 12 57.97 -2.77 -2.46
C ALA A 12 56.57 -2.97 -3.08
N GLY A 13 56.19 -4.22 -3.30
CA GLY A 13 54.84 -4.56 -3.74
C GLY A 13 53.83 -3.96 -2.75
N ALA A 14 53.00 -3.02 -3.23
CA ALA A 14 51.90 -2.50 -2.45
C ALA A 14 51.03 -3.68 -1.97
N PRO A 15 50.60 -3.73 -0.71
CA PRO A 15 49.75 -4.81 -0.24
C PRO A 15 48.43 -4.76 -1.02
N ALA A 16 48.19 -5.77 -1.86
CA ALA A 16 47.02 -5.89 -2.72
C ALA A 16 45.68 -6.04 -1.96
N ASP A 17 45.69 -5.87 -0.63
CA ASP A 17 44.55 -6.13 0.26
C ASP A 17 44.02 -4.88 1.01
N ALA A 18 44.64 -3.70 0.82
CA ALA A 18 44.26 -2.48 1.56
C ALA A 18 42.95 -1.80 1.09
N GLY A 19 42.28 -2.31 0.04
CA GLY A 19 41.14 -1.65 -0.60
C GLY A 19 39.79 -2.37 -0.59
N ARG A 20 39.74 -3.66 -0.19
CA ARG A 20 38.49 -4.44 -0.28
C ARG A 20 37.70 -4.40 1.02
N PRO A 21 36.42 -3.99 1.00
CA PRO A 21 35.59 -4.01 2.20
C PRO A 21 35.50 -5.42 2.80
N ALA A 22 35.62 -5.51 4.12
CA ALA A 22 35.57 -6.78 4.85
C ALA A 22 34.25 -7.53 4.61
N ARG A 23 34.29 -8.86 4.70
CA ARG A 23 33.09 -9.69 4.67
C ARG A 23 32.20 -9.39 5.88
N THR A 24 30.90 -9.39 5.66
CA THR A 24 29.88 -9.24 6.70
C THR A 24 29.02 -10.50 6.73
N LYS A 25 28.67 -10.96 7.93
CA LYS A 25 27.71 -12.05 8.14
C LYS A 25 26.58 -11.55 9.05
N THR A 26 25.36 -11.65 8.56
CA THR A 26 24.13 -11.22 9.23
C THR A 26 23.27 -12.43 9.54
N THR A 27 22.82 -12.56 10.78
CA THR A 27 21.92 -13.65 11.22
C THR A 27 20.56 -13.09 11.60
N ALA A 28 19.48 -13.86 11.46
CA ALA A 28 18.16 -13.50 11.97
C ALA A 28 17.49 -14.69 12.65
N SER A 29 16.78 -14.42 13.75
CA SER A 29 15.87 -15.32 14.46
C SER A 29 14.52 -14.63 14.58
N TRP A 30 13.43 -15.36 14.34
CA TRP A 30 12.06 -14.82 14.26
C TRP A 30 11.24 -15.37 15.43
N SER A 31 10.47 -14.52 16.10
CA SER A 31 9.56 -14.98 17.16
C SER A 31 8.39 -15.80 16.59
N SER A 32 7.93 -15.42 15.39
CA SER A 32 6.97 -16.19 14.58
C SER A 32 7.13 -15.82 13.10
N THR A 33 6.63 -16.69 12.23
CA THR A 33 6.56 -16.47 10.77
C THR A 33 5.14 -16.53 10.23
N SER A 34 4.15 -16.81 11.08
CA SER A 34 2.72 -16.74 10.77
C SER A 34 1.99 -16.17 11.98
N THR A 35 1.17 -15.14 11.77
CA THR A 35 0.48 -14.48 12.88
C THR A 35 -0.81 -13.81 12.43
N VAL A 36 -1.68 -13.52 13.38
CA VAL A 36 -2.86 -12.68 13.16
C VAL A 36 -2.42 -11.21 13.17
N ARG A 37 -3.11 -10.38 12.39
CA ARG A 37 -2.89 -8.93 12.36
C ARG A 37 -2.84 -8.34 13.77
N ASP A 38 -1.99 -7.33 13.94
CA ASP A 38 -1.74 -6.62 15.20
C ASP A 38 -1.10 -7.45 16.33
N THR A 39 -0.88 -8.75 16.13
CA THR A 39 -0.09 -9.56 17.07
C THR A 39 1.40 -9.22 16.96
N PRO A 40 2.12 -8.93 18.06
CA PRO A 40 3.54 -8.58 18.01
C PRO A 40 4.41 -9.71 17.46
N VAL A 41 5.23 -9.40 16.45
CA VAL A 41 6.29 -10.27 15.93
C VAL A 41 7.61 -9.52 15.97
N SER A 42 8.68 -10.18 16.40
CA SER A 42 10.02 -9.62 16.39
C SER A 42 10.99 -10.44 15.56
N VAL A 43 12.01 -9.76 15.05
CA VAL A 43 13.18 -10.39 14.47
C VAL A 43 14.44 -9.83 15.12
N THR A 44 15.24 -10.73 15.68
CA THR A 44 16.51 -10.41 16.35
C THR A 44 17.66 -11.02 15.59
N GLY A 45 18.87 -10.51 15.80
CA GLY A 45 20.03 -11.03 15.09
C GLY A 45 21.31 -10.28 15.37
N THR A 46 22.36 -10.67 14.66
CA THR A 46 23.70 -10.07 14.80
C THR A 46 24.29 -9.73 13.43
N VAL A 47 25.12 -8.69 13.39
CA VAL A 47 25.99 -8.36 12.26
C VAL A 47 27.43 -8.56 12.71
N LYS A 48 28.14 -9.53 12.12
CA LYS A 48 29.54 -9.82 12.41
C LYS A 48 30.42 -9.38 11.24
N ASP A 49 31.28 -8.39 11.49
CA ASP A 49 32.37 -7.98 10.60
C ASP A 49 33.49 -7.22 11.33
N ARG A 50 34.48 -6.72 10.59
CA ARG A 50 35.65 -6.02 11.13
C ARG A 50 35.40 -4.54 11.47
N VAL A 51 34.19 -4.01 11.26
CA VAL A 51 33.90 -2.60 11.57
C VAL A 51 33.76 -2.43 13.07
N ARG A 52 34.60 -1.55 13.63
CA ARG A 52 34.42 -1.08 15.01
C ARG A 52 33.20 -0.15 15.06
N GLY A 53 32.19 -0.51 15.83
CA GLY A 53 31.00 0.31 16.10
C GLY A 53 29.71 -0.18 15.44
N ARG A 54 28.66 0.64 15.54
CA ARG A 54 27.29 0.26 15.16
C ARG A 54 27.11 0.17 13.63
N ARG A 55 26.33 -0.80 13.17
CA ARG A 55 25.93 -0.97 11.77
C ARG A 55 24.51 -0.48 11.53
N THR A 56 24.24 0.06 10.34
CA THR A 56 22.85 0.31 9.91
C THR A 56 22.27 -0.99 9.38
N VAL A 57 21.15 -1.42 9.95
CA VAL A 57 20.36 -2.55 9.47
C VAL A 57 18.99 -2.09 9.01
N ARG A 58 18.40 -2.82 8.06
CA ARG A 58 17.07 -2.52 7.50
C ARG A 58 16.25 -3.80 7.45
N LEU A 59 15.05 -3.78 8.04
CA LEU A 59 14.04 -4.80 7.78
C LEU A 59 13.45 -4.52 6.40
N GLN A 60 13.51 -5.50 5.50
CA GLN A 60 13.04 -5.35 4.12
C GLN A 60 11.96 -6.37 3.78
N LEU A 61 10.90 -5.89 3.15
CA LEU A 61 9.80 -6.66 2.59
C LEU A 61 9.96 -6.77 1.08
N ARG A 62 9.73 -7.95 0.50
CA ARG A 62 9.71 -8.14 -0.95
C ARG A 62 8.32 -7.87 -1.51
N THR A 63 8.24 -6.89 -2.40
CA THR A 63 7.07 -6.58 -3.23
C THR A 63 7.37 -6.88 -4.70
N ALA A 64 6.38 -6.70 -5.59
CA ALA A 64 6.63 -6.78 -7.04
C ALA A 64 7.68 -5.77 -7.53
N SER A 65 7.83 -4.61 -6.86
CA SER A 65 8.89 -3.62 -7.17
C SER A 65 10.24 -3.92 -6.53
N GLY A 66 10.40 -5.08 -5.89
CA GLY A 66 11.63 -5.48 -5.21
C GLY A 66 11.58 -5.27 -3.70
N TRP A 67 12.76 -5.18 -3.10
CA TRP A 67 12.92 -5.06 -1.64
C TRP A 67 12.66 -3.62 -1.17
N ARG A 68 11.60 -3.43 -0.38
CA ARG A 68 11.26 -2.17 0.28
C ARG A 68 11.70 -2.22 1.74
N THR A 69 12.36 -1.17 2.22
CA THR A 69 12.62 -1.02 3.65
C THR A 69 11.30 -0.72 4.37
N GLN A 70 11.04 -1.47 5.44
CA GLN A 70 9.92 -1.24 6.35
C GLN A 70 10.43 -0.50 7.58
N GLU A 71 11.48 -1.04 8.20
CA GLU A 71 12.10 -0.47 9.40
C GLU A 71 13.60 -0.30 9.21
N LYS A 72 14.17 0.66 9.95
CA LYS A 72 15.61 0.94 9.96
C LYS A 72 16.09 1.12 11.40
N ALA A 73 17.18 0.44 11.74
CA ALA A 73 17.79 0.52 13.05
C ALA A 73 19.32 0.57 12.97
N ARG A 74 19.95 0.78 14.12
CA ARG A 74 21.39 0.67 14.32
C ARG A 74 21.65 -0.51 15.26
N THR A 75 22.67 -1.31 14.98
CA THR A 75 23.06 -2.39 15.90
C THR A 75 23.61 -1.82 17.21
N THR A 76 23.75 -2.65 18.23
CA THR A 76 24.63 -2.39 19.39
C THR A 76 26.10 -2.31 18.93
N SER A 77 27.00 -1.94 19.85
CA SER A 77 28.46 -2.03 19.62
C SER A 77 28.94 -3.46 19.41
N ALA A 78 28.24 -4.45 19.98
CA ALA A 78 28.50 -5.88 19.78
C ALA A 78 27.92 -6.43 18.47
N GLY A 79 27.10 -5.65 17.75
CA GLY A 79 26.52 -6.01 16.45
C GLY A 79 25.09 -6.55 16.52
N ASP A 80 24.46 -6.58 17.70
CA ASP A 80 23.10 -7.09 17.87
C ASP A 80 22.06 -6.10 17.36
N TYR A 81 20.91 -6.61 16.91
CA TYR A 81 19.76 -5.79 16.56
C TYR A 81 18.45 -6.50 16.93
N SER A 82 17.39 -5.71 17.01
CA SER A 82 16.00 -6.17 17.11
C SER A 82 15.11 -5.25 16.27
N PHE A 83 14.11 -5.83 15.62
CA PHE A 83 13.03 -5.12 14.96
C PHE A 83 11.68 -5.67 15.42
N ALA A 84 10.72 -4.77 15.64
CA ALA A 84 9.31 -5.13 15.52
C ALA A 84 8.99 -5.31 14.04
N VAL A 85 8.40 -6.45 13.68
CA VAL A 85 7.92 -6.72 12.33
C VAL A 85 6.54 -6.08 12.21
N PRO A 86 6.29 -5.21 11.21
CA PRO A 86 4.96 -4.64 11.02
C PRO A 86 3.92 -5.73 10.78
N THR A 87 2.96 -5.86 11.69
CA THR A 87 1.86 -6.83 11.63
C THR A 87 0.50 -6.17 11.51
N TRP A 88 0.43 -4.85 11.29
CA TRP A 88 -0.81 -4.08 11.18
C TRP A 88 -1.59 -4.29 9.87
N TRP A 89 -1.07 -5.08 8.91
CA TRP A 89 -1.74 -5.34 7.64
C TRP A 89 -1.50 -6.76 7.12
N THR A 90 -2.50 -7.23 6.38
CA THR A 90 -2.62 -8.59 5.86
C THR A 90 -1.72 -8.80 4.65
N ARG A 91 -0.88 -9.84 4.68
CA ARG A 91 0.03 -10.21 3.57
C ARG A 91 0.64 -11.59 3.76
N SER A 92 1.16 -12.16 2.68
CA SER A 92 2.19 -13.20 2.75
C SER A 92 3.38 -12.84 1.86
N ALA A 93 4.54 -12.59 2.47
CA ALA A 93 5.68 -12.03 1.75
C ALA A 93 7.03 -12.49 2.28
N LYS A 94 8.04 -12.40 1.42
CA LYS A 94 9.43 -12.62 1.85
C LYS A 94 9.94 -11.39 2.59
N VAL A 95 10.49 -11.59 3.77
CA VAL A 95 11.11 -10.57 4.62
C VAL A 95 12.57 -10.95 4.87
N ARG A 96 13.46 -9.96 4.96
CA ARG A 96 14.87 -10.16 5.31
C ARG A 96 15.41 -8.99 6.11
N VAL A 97 16.53 -9.17 6.79
CA VAL A 97 17.31 -8.06 7.34
C VAL A 97 18.53 -7.83 6.46
N LEU A 98 18.77 -6.57 6.09
CA LEU A 98 19.92 -6.12 5.32
C LEU A 98 20.85 -5.28 6.21
N ALA A 99 22.08 -5.75 6.41
CA ALA A 99 23.18 -4.92 6.90
C ALA A 99 23.70 -4.05 5.74
N ALA A 100 23.65 -2.73 5.91
CA ALA A 100 24.06 -1.79 4.86
C ALA A 100 25.56 -1.83 4.61
N ARG A 101 25.97 -1.61 3.35
CA ARG A 101 27.38 -1.42 2.95
C ARG A 101 27.93 -0.18 3.64
N THR A 102 29.21 -0.24 4.02
CA THR A 102 29.99 0.92 4.46
C THR A 102 31.26 1.02 3.60
N GLY A 103 32.10 2.05 3.83
CA GLY A 103 33.43 2.09 3.22
C GLY A 103 34.34 0.93 3.66
N ARG A 104 34.06 0.33 4.84
CA ARG A 104 34.93 -0.66 5.49
C ARG A 104 34.39 -2.09 5.46
N ALA A 105 33.09 -2.29 5.19
CA ALA A 105 32.53 -3.62 4.98
C ALA A 105 31.42 -3.68 3.95
N ARG A 106 31.24 -4.87 3.40
CA ARG A 106 30.22 -5.18 2.40
C ARG A 106 28.81 -5.10 3.01
N ALA A 107 27.82 -4.98 2.13
CA ALA A 107 26.44 -5.28 2.53
C ALA A 107 26.29 -6.81 2.65
N ASP A 108 25.42 -7.24 3.55
CA ASP A 108 25.02 -8.63 3.67
C ASP A 108 23.55 -8.69 4.08
N ALA A 109 22.84 -9.73 3.64
CA ALA A 109 21.44 -9.89 3.94
C ALA A 109 21.15 -11.31 4.41
N THR A 110 20.27 -11.44 5.38
CA THR A 110 19.81 -12.74 5.86
C THR A 110 19.09 -13.49 4.74
N ARG A 111 19.00 -14.83 4.88
CA ARG A 111 18.06 -15.61 4.06
C ARG A 111 16.67 -14.99 4.21
N ALA A 112 15.99 -14.86 3.07
CA ALA A 112 14.62 -14.35 3.04
C ALA A 112 13.66 -15.37 3.67
N GLN A 113 12.95 -14.95 4.70
CA GLN A 113 11.94 -15.74 5.39
C GLN A 113 10.55 -15.34 4.89
N ARG A 114 9.67 -16.30 4.62
CA ARG A 114 8.26 -15.97 4.37
C ARG A 114 7.60 -15.66 5.70
N VAL A 115 6.96 -14.49 5.79
CA VAL A 115 6.14 -14.07 6.93
C VAL A 115 4.73 -13.85 6.43
N THR A 116 3.77 -14.48 7.08
CA THR A 116 2.33 -14.36 6.80
C THR A 116 1.65 -13.64 7.96
N VAL A 117 0.83 -12.65 7.62
CA VAL A 117 -0.08 -11.95 8.53
C VAL A 117 -1.47 -12.09 7.96
N VAL A 118 -2.38 -12.69 8.72
CA VAL A 118 -3.77 -12.95 8.33
C VAL A 118 -4.73 -12.06 9.10
N GLU A 119 -5.96 -11.91 8.60
CA GLU A 119 -7.03 -11.26 9.34
C GLU A 119 -7.36 -12.00 10.64
N PRO A 120 -7.93 -11.31 11.65
CA PRO A 120 -8.36 -11.93 12.92
C PRO A 120 -9.66 -12.75 12.78
N TYR A 121 -10.22 -12.83 11.58
CA TYR A 121 -11.41 -13.58 11.24
C TYR A 121 -11.14 -14.50 10.05
N ALA A 122 -11.97 -15.53 9.88
CA ALA A 122 -11.96 -16.36 8.68
C ALA A 122 -12.73 -15.66 7.57
N ALA A 123 -12.03 -15.11 6.58
CA ALA A 123 -12.65 -14.45 5.44
C ALA A 123 -13.52 -15.44 4.63
N GLY A 124 -14.79 -15.10 4.43
CA GLY A 124 -15.76 -15.92 3.71
C GLY A 124 -15.67 -15.80 2.18
N GLY A 125 -16.39 -16.69 1.49
CA GLY A 125 -16.51 -16.68 0.04
C GLY A 125 -15.32 -17.24 -0.74
N ASP A 126 -15.38 -17.12 -2.06
CA ASP A 126 -14.35 -17.63 -2.97
C ASP A 126 -13.18 -16.64 -3.09
N PRO A 127 -11.93 -17.02 -2.78
CA PRO A 127 -10.76 -16.17 -3.01
C PRO A 127 -10.54 -15.78 -4.49
N ALA A 128 -11.15 -16.48 -5.44
CA ALA A 128 -11.16 -16.11 -6.85
C ALA A 128 -12.24 -15.09 -7.22
N ALA A 129 -13.21 -14.81 -6.34
CA ALA A 129 -14.27 -13.83 -6.56
C ALA A 129 -13.76 -12.39 -6.37
N TRP A 130 -12.91 -11.94 -7.28
CA TRP A 130 -12.48 -10.54 -7.36
C TRP A 130 -12.32 -10.12 -8.83
N ALA A 131 -12.54 -8.83 -9.10
CA ALA A 131 -12.40 -8.26 -10.43
C ALA A 131 -11.69 -6.90 -10.39
N HIS A 132 -11.17 -6.47 -11.54
CA HIS A 132 -10.79 -5.07 -11.73
C HIS A 132 -12.03 -4.24 -12.06
N ILE A 133 -12.06 -2.99 -11.60
CA ILE A 133 -13.17 -2.06 -11.86
C ILE A 133 -13.39 -1.75 -13.35
N SER A 134 -12.37 -1.97 -14.17
CA SER A 134 -12.46 -1.80 -15.62
C SER A 134 -11.65 -2.87 -16.33
N SER A 135 -11.79 -2.96 -17.65
CA SER A 135 -11.02 -3.88 -18.50
C SER A 135 -9.50 -3.69 -18.40
N TYR A 136 -9.04 -2.53 -17.92
CA TYR A 136 -7.64 -2.30 -17.57
C TYR A 136 -7.48 -2.11 -16.06
N PRO A 137 -6.39 -2.62 -15.45
CA PRO A 137 -6.12 -2.34 -14.05
C PRO A 137 -5.98 -0.83 -13.82
N VAL A 138 -6.79 -0.30 -12.91
CA VAL A 138 -6.70 1.07 -12.39
C VAL A 138 -6.13 1.00 -10.99
N ARG A 139 -5.07 1.77 -10.70
CA ARG A 139 -4.40 1.73 -9.39
C ARG A 139 -3.92 3.10 -8.97
N LEU A 140 -4.15 3.45 -7.70
CA LEU A 140 -3.33 4.43 -6.99
C LEU A 140 -1.90 3.86 -6.82
N ASN A 141 -0.90 4.71 -6.64
CA ASN A 141 0.48 4.23 -6.42
C ASN A 141 0.68 3.82 -4.94
N PRO A 142 0.76 2.53 -4.60
CA PRO A 142 0.82 2.08 -3.20
C PRO A 142 2.22 2.23 -2.57
N CYS A 143 3.17 2.77 -3.33
CA CYS A 143 4.54 2.99 -2.86
C CYS A 143 4.76 4.33 -2.16
N GLN A 144 3.73 5.16 -2.08
CA GLN A 144 3.72 6.40 -1.32
C GLN A 144 2.62 6.33 -0.26
N ARG A 145 2.76 7.13 0.79
CA ARG A 145 1.65 7.38 1.70
C ARG A 145 0.64 8.25 0.96
N LEU A 146 -0.60 7.80 0.92
CA LEU A 146 -1.70 8.54 0.28
C LEU A 146 -2.32 9.51 1.28
N THR A 147 -2.85 10.62 0.78
CA THR A 147 -3.59 11.60 1.60
C THR A 147 -5.09 11.49 1.36
N TYR A 148 -5.88 11.76 2.39
CA TYR A 148 -7.33 11.82 2.25
C TYR A 148 -7.97 12.95 3.05
N ARG A 149 -9.14 13.37 2.59
CA ARG A 149 -10.03 14.34 3.23
C ARG A 149 -11.45 13.79 3.25
N VAL A 150 -12.25 14.28 4.19
CA VAL A 150 -13.64 13.86 4.36
C VAL A 150 -14.54 15.11 4.33
N ASN A 151 -15.58 15.07 3.50
CA ASN A 151 -16.73 15.97 3.60
C ASN A 151 -17.89 15.16 4.19
N ALA A 152 -18.10 15.25 5.50
CA ALA A 152 -19.15 14.54 6.22
C ALA A 152 -20.33 15.44 6.61
N ALA A 153 -20.40 16.68 6.10
CA ALA A 153 -21.37 17.67 6.57
C ALA A 153 -22.84 17.22 6.43
N GLN A 154 -23.12 16.38 5.44
CA GLN A 154 -24.44 15.78 5.19
C GLN A 154 -24.43 14.27 5.44
N GLY A 155 -23.46 13.76 6.21
CA GLY A 155 -23.28 12.34 6.39
C GLY A 155 -24.39 11.68 7.20
N LEU A 156 -24.70 10.44 6.86
CA LEU A 156 -25.65 9.60 7.59
C LEU A 156 -24.91 8.62 8.51
N PRO A 157 -25.52 8.23 9.66
CA PRO A 157 -26.79 8.73 10.20
C PRO A 157 -26.72 10.18 10.74
N ASP A 158 -25.51 10.66 11.02
CA ASP A 158 -25.22 12.04 11.36
C ASP A 158 -23.77 12.39 10.95
N PRO A 159 -23.41 13.69 10.82
CA PRO A 159 -22.09 14.10 10.35
C PRO A 159 -20.90 13.55 11.15
N ALA A 160 -21.01 13.47 12.49
CA ALA A 160 -19.90 13.02 13.34
C ALA A 160 -19.70 11.50 13.22
N THR A 161 -20.80 10.76 13.15
CA THR A 161 -20.75 9.32 12.88
C THR A 161 -20.19 9.04 11.49
N ALA A 162 -20.65 9.75 10.46
CA ALA A 162 -20.15 9.60 9.09
C ALA A 162 -18.64 9.87 8.95
N GLU A 163 -18.11 10.89 9.64
CA GLU A 163 -16.66 11.13 9.69
C GLU A 163 -15.93 9.96 10.37
N THR A 164 -16.44 9.48 11.51
CA THR A 164 -15.89 8.33 12.23
C THR A 164 -15.87 7.07 11.36
N LEU A 165 -16.95 6.78 10.65
CA LEU A 165 -17.05 5.64 9.75
C LEU A 165 -16.13 5.76 8.54
N SER A 166 -15.95 6.97 8.01
CA SER A 166 -14.99 7.25 6.92
C SER A 166 -13.56 6.91 7.35
N HIS A 167 -13.17 7.27 8.57
CA HIS A 167 -11.88 6.89 9.15
C HIS A 167 -11.77 5.37 9.35
N ALA A 168 -12.84 4.73 9.82
CA ALA A 168 -12.86 3.29 10.04
C ALA A 168 -12.76 2.50 8.73
N ALA A 169 -13.39 2.96 7.65
CA ALA A 169 -13.29 2.37 6.32
C ALA A 169 -11.88 2.55 5.73
N ILE A 170 -11.27 3.73 5.88
CA ILE A 170 -9.86 3.96 5.51
C ILE A 170 -8.89 3.07 6.30
N ALA A 171 -9.16 2.83 7.58
CA ALA A 171 -8.35 1.91 8.38
C ALA A 171 -8.44 0.47 7.83
N ARG A 172 -9.64 0.00 7.49
CA ARG A 172 -9.87 -1.34 6.92
C ARG A 172 -9.21 -1.53 5.57
N ILE A 173 -9.31 -0.54 4.67
CA ILE A 173 -8.64 -0.62 3.36
C ILE A 173 -7.11 -0.55 3.52
N SER A 174 -6.60 0.25 4.46
CA SER A 174 -5.18 0.30 4.81
C SER A 174 -4.67 -1.07 5.26
N GLN A 175 -5.39 -1.73 6.16
CA GLN A 175 -5.07 -3.06 6.69
C GLN A 175 -5.10 -4.16 5.61
N ALA A 176 -6.01 -4.08 4.65
CA ALA A 176 -6.12 -5.07 3.57
C ALA A 176 -5.10 -4.86 2.43
N THR A 177 -4.76 -3.60 2.13
CA THR A 177 -3.90 -3.26 0.98
C THR A 177 -2.43 -3.02 1.35
N GLY A 178 -2.15 -2.77 2.63
CA GLY A 178 -0.84 -2.29 3.11
C GLY A 178 -0.49 -0.89 2.61
N VAL A 179 -1.46 -0.11 2.14
CA VAL A 179 -1.30 1.29 1.74
C VAL A 179 -1.48 2.16 2.97
N GLU A 180 -0.53 3.05 3.23
CA GLU A 180 -0.65 4.00 4.32
C GLU A 180 -1.45 5.23 3.88
N PHE A 181 -2.35 5.70 4.75
CA PHE A 181 -3.15 6.90 4.55
C PHE A 181 -2.84 7.97 5.60
N ARG A 182 -2.91 9.24 5.20
CA ARG A 182 -2.79 10.41 6.09
C ARG A 182 -4.03 11.29 5.92
N TYR A 183 -4.76 11.51 7.01
CA TYR A 183 -5.84 12.46 7.03
C TYR A 183 -5.30 13.90 6.98
N LEU A 184 -5.89 14.75 6.13
CA LEU A 184 -5.53 16.17 6.01
C LEU A 184 -6.57 17.11 6.62
N GLY A 185 -7.59 16.57 7.30
CA GLY A 185 -8.70 17.33 7.87
C GLY A 185 -9.94 17.35 6.97
N PRO A 186 -11.02 17.99 7.44
CA PRO A 186 -12.28 18.04 6.72
C PRO A 186 -12.18 18.89 5.45
N THR A 187 -13.21 18.80 4.60
CA THR A 187 -13.35 19.60 3.38
C THR A 187 -14.82 19.81 3.03
N GLY A 188 -15.12 20.83 2.24
CA GLY A 188 -16.44 21.02 1.60
C GLY A 188 -16.51 20.49 0.17
N ALA A 189 -15.45 19.86 -0.33
CA ALA A 189 -15.42 19.32 -1.68
C ALA A 189 -16.35 18.09 -1.79
N VAL A 190 -17.04 17.97 -2.93
CA VAL A 190 -17.86 16.81 -3.29
C VAL A 190 -17.20 16.11 -4.48
N PHE A 191 -17.13 14.78 -4.46
CA PHE A 191 -16.58 14.02 -5.56
C PHE A 191 -17.55 13.99 -6.76
N GLN A 192 -17.06 14.37 -7.94
CA GLN A 192 -17.85 14.58 -9.16
C GLN A 192 -17.52 13.53 -10.24
N GLY A 193 -16.89 12.40 -9.88
CA GLY A 193 -16.36 11.40 -10.82
C GLY A 193 -15.07 11.82 -11.53
N GLY A 194 -14.86 13.11 -11.77
CA GLY A 194 -13.64 13.66 -12.33
C GLY A 194 -12.62 14.11 -11.27
N GLY A 195 -11.32 13.98 -11.56
CA GLY A 195 -10.28 14.38 -10.61
C GLY A 195 -10.11 15.88 -10.40
N GLY A 196 -10.90 16.73 -11.06
CA GLY A 196 -10.90 18.19 -10.87
C GLY A 196 -11.62 18.64 -9.60
N SER A 197 -12.53 17.83 -9.06
CA SER A 197 -13.24 18.14 -7.82
C SER A 197 -12.48 17.70 -6.56
N VAL A 198 -11.40 16.91 -6.72
CA VAL A 198 -10.54 16.49 -5.62
C VAL A 198 -9.50 17.59 -5.34
N PRO A 199 -9.35 18.06 -4.09
CA PRO A 199 -8.33 19.04 -3.73
C PRO A 199 -6.91 18.59 -4.14
N LYS A 200 -6.07 19.53 -4.58
CA LYS A 200 -4.76 19.21 -5.19
C LYS A 200 -3.78 18.46 -4.27
N ASP A 201 -3.94 18.59 -2.95
CA ASP A 201 -3.13 17.95 -1.92
C ASP A 201 -3.71 16.59 -1.46
N THR A 202 -4.80 16.13 -2.08
CA THR A 202 -5.61 14.98 -1.67
C THR A 202 -5.55 13.88 -2.71
N ASP A 203 -5.18 12.67 -2.30
CA ASP A 203 -5.21 11.49 -3.18
C ASP A 203 -6.59 10.81 -3.17
N VAL A 204 -7.30 10.80 -2.05
CA VAL A 204 -8.64 10.20 -1.90
C VAL A 204 -9.61 11.19 -1.23
N LEU A 205 -10.69 11.55 -1.92
CA LEU A 205 -11.77 12.36 -1.36
C LEU A 205 -12.95 11.46 -0.96
N ILE A 206 -13.38 11.52 0.30
CA ILE A 206 -14.65 10.92 0.73
C ILE A 206 -15.63 12.06 0.93
N SER A 207 -16.82 11.97 0.35
CA SER A 207 -17.85 12.99 0.44
C SER A 207 -19.23 12.40 0.64
N TRP A 208 -20.08 13.13 1.33
CA TRP A 208 -21.49 12.86 1.52
C TRP A 208 -22.27 14.01 0.90
N ALA A 209 -23.21 13.70 0.00
CA ALA A 209 -23.91 14.70 -0.79
C ALA A 209 -25.26 14.16 -1.26
N THR A 210 -26.18 15.07 -1.59
CA THR A 210 -27.40 14.72 -2.33
C THR A 210 -27.06 14.43 -3.80
N ASP A 211 -27.93 13.70 -4.49
CA ASP A 211 -27.78 13.41 -5.93
C ASP A 211 -27.62 14.70 -6.76
N ALA A 212 -28.32 15.78 -6.40
CA ALA A 212 -28.25 17.06 -7.09
C ALA A 212 -26.90 17.81 -6.93
N GLU A 213 -26.07 17.43 -5.95
CA GLU A 213 -24.79 18.08 -5.65
C GLU A 213 -23.60 17.41 -6.34
N THR A 214 -23.83 16.32 -7.08
CA THR A 214 -22.81 15.60 -7.84
C THR A 214 -23.23 15.33 -9.28
N ALA A 215 -22.25 15.18 -10.17
CA ALA A 215 -22.46 14.71 -11.53
C ALA A 215 -22.60 13.18 -11.65
N LEU A 216 -22.57 12.48 -10.52
CA LEU A 216 -22.66 11.03 -10.41
C LEU A 216 -24.07 10.65 -9.95
N ASP A 217 -24.72 9.72 -10.64
CA ASP A 217 -26.05 9.22 -10.24
C ASP A 217 -25.95 8.37 -8.96
N ILE A 218 -26.32 8.95 -7.83
CA ILE A 218 -26.31 8.32 -6.51
C ILE A 218 -27.70 8.26 -5.90
N GLY A 219 -28.77 8.30 -6.69
CA GLY A 219 -30.11 8.26 -6.11
C GLY A 219 -31.25 8.21 -7.12
N PRO A 220 -32.39 7.59 -6.77
CA PRO A 220 -32.72 6.99 -5.48
C PRO A 220 -32.31 5.51 -5.33
N GLY A 221 -31.64 4.91 -6.32
CA GLY A 221 -31.33 3.46 -6.36
C GLY A 221 -29.89 3.07 -6.00
N THR A 222 -28.99 4.05 -5.86
CA THR A 222 -27.55 3.82 -5.71
C THR A 222 -27.07 4.48 -4.42
N ALA A 223 -26.58 3.74 -3.43
CA ALA A 223 -26.19 4.34 -2.14
C ALA A 223 -24.89 5.17 -2.20
N GLY A 224 -24.08 5.00 -3.24
CA GLY A 224 -22.85 5.75 -3.43
C GLY A 224 -22.11 5.37 -4.71
N ARG A 225 -21.06 6.14 -5.01
CA ARG A 225 -20.12 5.86 -6.10
C ARG A 225 -18.69 6.18 -5.72
N GLY A 226 -17.82 5.23 -5.99
CA GLY A 226 -16.39 5.30 -5.80
C GLY A 226 -15.62 5.00 -7.08
N GLY A 227 -14.39 5.49 -7.15
CA GLY A 227 -13.53 5.19 -8.29
C GLY A 227 -12.38 6.15 -8.47
N ALA A 228 -11.60 5.94 -9.53
CA ALA A 228 -10.54 6.85 -9.91
C ALA A 228 -11.13 8.15 -10.48
N GLY A 229 -10.63 9.29 -10.00
CA GLY A 229 -10.97 10.59 -10.56
C GLY A 229 -10.14 10.86 -11.82
N LYS A 230 -8.93 11.40 -11.63
CA LYS A 230 -7.98 11.63 -12.72
C LYS A 230 -7.06 10.42 -12.86
N ALA A 231 -7.10 9.76 -14.01
CA ALA A 231 -6.14 8.72 -14.37
C ALA A 231 -5.20 9.17 -15.50
N VAL A 232 -3.99 8.63 -15.50
CA VAL A 232 -3.03 8.75 -16.62
C VAL A 232 -2.46 7.38 -16.94
N TRP A 233 -1.84 7.21 -18.12
CA TRP A 233 -1.09 5.98 -18.38
C TRP A 233 0.12 5.86 -17.46
N GLY A 234 0.26 4.69 -16.86
CA GLY A 234 1.37 4.29 -16.03
C GLY A 234 1.88 2.90 -16.39
N ARG A 235 2.92 2.49 -15.67
CA ARG A 235 3.47 1.15 -15.73
C ARG A 235 3.53 0.56 -14.34
N ASP A 236 3.09 -0.68 -14.22
CA ASP A 236 3.22 -1.46 -12.99
C ASP A 236 4.68 -1.90 -12.77
N ALA A 237 4.92 -2.62 -11.68
CA ALA A 237 6.25 -3.11 -11.32
C ALA A 237 6.87 -4.08 -12.35
N ARG A 238 6.06 -4.67 -13.24
CA ARG A 238 6.50 -5.55 -14.33
C ARG A 238 6.63 -4.82 -15.66
N GLY A 239 6.41 -3.51 -15.69
CA GLY A 239 6.47 -2.68 -16.89
C GLY A 239 5.20 -2.72 -17.76
N ARG A 240 4.14 -3.43 -17.31
CA ARG A 240 2.86 -3.52 -18.03
C ARG A 240 2.13 -2.19 -17.95
N ARG A 241 1.53 -1.77 -19.07
CA ARG A 241 0.74 -0.53 -19.13
C ARG A 241 -0.54 -0.70 -18.32
N ILE A 242 -0.82 0.24 -17.42
CA ILE A 242 -2.02 0.29 -16.57
C ILE A 242 -2.49 1.74 -16.43
N ALA A 243 -3.70 1.95 -15.92
CA ALA A 243 -4.15 3.27 -15.53
C ALA A 243 -3.64 3.62 -14.12
N LEU A 244 -2.82 4.66 -14.03
CA LEU A 244 -2.39 5.27 -12.77
C LEU A 244 -3.42 6.32 -12.36
N ALA A 245 -4.21 6.02 -11.34
CA ALA A 245 -5.04 7.00 -10.66
C ALA A 245 -4.12 8.02 -9.95
N ARG A 246 -4.30 9.30 -10.27
CA ARG A 246 -3.65 10.43 -9.61
C ARG A 246 -4.41 10.87 -8.38
N ASN A 247 -5.73 10.67 -8.42
CA ASN A 247 -6.61 10.75 -7.28
C ASN A 247 -7.80 9.82 -7.53
N ALA A 248 -8.52 9.54 -6.46
CA ALA A 248 -9.75 8.79 -6.42
C ALA A 248 -10.75 9.53 -5.53
N GLY A 249 -12.01 9.14 -5.60
CA GLY A 249 -13.01 9.66 -4.70
C GLY A 249 -14.15 8.69 -4.46
N VAL A 250 -14.93 9.04 -3.45
CA VAL A 250 -16.15 8.39 -3.01
C VAL A 250 -17.17 9.49 -2.74
N VAL A 251 -18.37 9.34 -3.28
CA VAL A 251 -19.55 10.12 -2.89
C VAL A 251 -20.63 9.16 -2.42
N ILE A 252 -21.18 9.39 -1.23
CA ILE A 252 -22.27 8.63 -0.63
C ILE A 252 -23.52 9.51 -0.64
N ASP A 253 -24.66 8.92 -0.98
CA ASP A 253 -25.94 9.62 -0.99
C ASP A 253 -26.42 9.92 0.44
N SER A 254 -26.55 11.21 0.74
CA SER A 254 -27.05 11.68 2.03
C SER A 254 -28.56 11.55 2.19
N GLN A 255 -29.27 11.06 1.16
CA GLN A 255 -30.72 10.88 1.17
C GLN A 255 -31.13 9.40 1.17
N THR A 256 -30.17 8.47 1.22
CA THR A 256 -30.47 7.04 1.23
C THR A 256 -31.33 6.66 2.44
N PRO A 257 -32.56 6.14 2.22
CA PRO A 257 -33.46 5.82 3.32
C PRO A 257 -32.88 4.76 4.25
N TYR A 258 -33.07 4.96 5.56
CA TYR A 258 -32.70 4.00 6.60
C TYR A 258 -31.20 3.62 6.66
N MET A 259 -30.31 4.48 6.16
CA MET A 259 -28.86 4.27 6.27
C MET A 259 -28.40 4.45 7.73
N ASP A 260 -28.29 3.34 8.44
CA ASP A 260 -27.67 3.29 9.75
C ASP A 260 -26.13 3.25 9.66
N ALA A 261 -25.45 3.27 10.79
CA ALA A 261 -23.98 3.26 10.84
C ALA A 261 -23.37 1.99 10.20
N SER A 262 -24.10 0.89 10.26
CA SER A 262 -23.75 -0.40 9.67
C SER A 262 -23.72 -0.32 8.15
N ALA A 263 -24.84 0.08 7.56
CA ALA A 263 -25.00 0.25 6.12
C ALA A 263 -24.02 1.29 5.58
N ALA A 264 -23.89 2.45 6.27
CA ALA A 264 -22.93 3.49 5.92
C ALA A 264 -21.49 2.97 5.84
N LEU A 265 -21.06 2.18 6.82
CA LEU A 265 -19.73 1.59 6.82
C LEU A 265 -19.54 0.59 5.67
N HIS A 266 -20.52 -0.26 5.42
CA HIS A 266 -20.47 -1.21 4.31
C HIS A 266 -20.34 -0.49 2.96
N VAL A 267 -21.18 0.51 2.69
CA VAL A 267 -21.14 1.29 1.44
C VAL A 267 -19.80 2.03 1.32
N LEU A 268 -19.32 2.67 2.39
CA LEU A 268 -17.98 3.30 2.39
C LEU A 268 -16.87 2.30 2.05
N MET A 269 -16.93 1.08 2.58
CA MET A 269 -15.98 0.02 2.27
C MET A 269 -16.07 -0.40 0.80
N HIS A 270 -17.27 -0.63 0.29
CA HIS A 270 -17.53 -0.97 -1.11
C HIS A 270 -16.97 0.08 -2.07
N GLU A 271 -17.33 1.35 -1.87
CA GLU A 271 -16.89 2.45 -2.73
C GLU A 271 -15.39 2.72 -2.62
N LEU A 272 -14.79 2.53 -1.44
CA LEU A 272 -13.33 2.57 -1.31
C LEU A 272 -12.65 1.39 -2.00
N GLY A 273 -13.30 0.22 -2.08
CA GLY A 273 -12.86 -0.90 -2.91
C GLY A 273 -12.76 -0.50 -4.39
N HIS A 274 -13.78 0.18 -4.91
CA HIS A 274 -13.76 0.79 -6.23
C HIS A 274 -12.67 1.85 -6.39
N ALA A 275 -12.51 2.75 -5.41
CA ALA A 275 -11.44 3.76 -5.41
C ALA A 275 -10.03 3.14 -5.48
N MET A 276 -9.85 1.95 -4.89
CA MET A 276 -8.60 1.17 -4.97
C MET A 276 -8.45 0.37 -6.26
N GLY A 277 -9.52 0.25 -7.06
CA GLY A 277 -9.52 -0.36 -8.39
C GLY A 277 -10.16 -1.75 -8.47
N LEU A 278 -10.90 -2.19 -7.44
CA LEU A 278 -11.70 -3.41 -7.49
C LEU A 278 -13.04 -3.17 -8.18
N GLY A 279 -13.55 -4.17 -8.89
CA GLY A 279 -14.86 -4.16 -9.51
C GLY A 279 -15.84 -5.08 -8.79
N HIS A 280 -17.10 -5.04 -9.23
CA HIS A 280 -18.14 -5.91 -8.71
C HIS A 280 -17.86 -7.39 -8.94
N VAL A 281 -18.43 -8.22 -8.05
CA VAL A 281 -18.43 -9.67 -8.15
C VAL A 281 -19.79 -10.26 -7.77
N SER A 282 -20.06 -11.49 -8.23
CA SER A 282 -21.34 -12.16 -7.97
C SER A 282 -21.42 -12.86 -6.62
N ASP A 283 -20.29 -13.11 -5.95
CA ASP A 283 -20.25 -13.83 -4.67
C ASP A 283 -20.76 -12.92 -3.54
N PRO A 284 -21.90 -13.24 -2.89
CA PRO A 284 -22.50 -12.41 -1.85
C PRO A 284 -21.70 -12.36 -0.55
N ALA A 285 -20.69 -13.23 -0.39
CA ALA A 285 -19.78 -13.16 0.76
C ALA A 285 -18.70 -12.09 0.61
N GLN A 286 -18.63 -11.40 -0.54
CA GLN A 286 -17.69 -10.31 -0.80
C GLN A 286 -18.36 -8.96 -0.55
N VAL A 287 -17.60 -8.01 -0.01
CA VAL A 287 -18.04 -6.61 0.11
C VAL A 287 -18.25 -6.01 -1.28
N MET A 288 -17.47 -6.42 -2.29
CA MET A 288 -17.65 -5.98 -3.67
C MET A 288 -18.85 -6.62 -4.38
N HIS A 289 -19.77 -7.28 -3.67
CA HIS A 289 -21.05 -7.69 -4.21
C HIS A 289 -22.02 -6.49 -4.29
N PRO A 290 -22.65 -6.20 -5.45
CA PRO A 290 -23.42 -4.97 -5.65
C PRO A 290 -24.78 -4.91 -4.92
N ALA A 291 -25.33 -6.06 -4.48
CA ALA A 291 -26.73 -6.15 -4.06
C ALA A 291 -26.95 -6.59 -2.59
N SER A 292 -25.91 -6.64 -1.76
CA SER A 292 -26.04 -7.14 -0.38
C SER A 292 -25.41 -6.21 0.63
N TYR A 293 -26.23 -5.72 1.56
CA TYR A 293 -25.78 -5.08 2.80
C TYR A 293 -25.54 -6.10 3.93
N ASP A 294 -25.91 -7.37 3.71
CA ASP A 294 -25.79 -8.47 4.68
C ASP A 294 -24.41 -9.15 4.63
N VAL A 295 -23.34 -8.37 4.82
CA VAL A 295 -22.00 -8.95 5.05
C VAL A 295 -21.78 -9.05 6.56
N PRO A 296 -21.58 -10.26 7.12
CA PRO A 296 -21.35 -10.41 8.54
C PRO A 296 -20.19 -9.52 9.02
N ASP A 297 -20.46 -8.70 10.04
CA ASP A 297 -19.48 -7.93 10.81
C ASP A 297 -18.61 -6.92 10.03
N TYR A 298 -18.98 -6.49 8.81
CA TYR A 298 -18.23 -5.52 7.99
C TYR A 298 -16.77 -5.97 7.75
N GLN A 299 -16.62 -7.25 7.45
CA GLN A 299 -15.36 -7.92 7.16
C GLN A 299 -15.15 -8.03 5.65
N TRP A 300 -13.90 -8.00 5.21
CA TRP A 300 -13.56 -8.26 3.81
C TRP A 300 -13.71 -9.75 3.51
N GLY A 301 -14.32 -10.10 2.38
CA GLY A 301 -14.33 -11.47 1.90
C GLY A 301 -12.95 -11.91 1.39
N ALA A 302 -12.81 -13.22 1.17
CA ALA A 302 -11.56 -13.82 0.68
C ALA A 302 -11.16 -13.31 -0.71
N GLY A 303 -12.15 -13.04 -1.57
CA GLY A 303 -11.98 -12.43 -2.88
C GLY A 303 -11.51 -10.98 -2.78
N ASP A 304 -12.17 -10.17 -1.94
CA ASP A 304 -11.78 -8.78 -1.67
C ASP A 304 -10.30 -8.68 -1.27
N LEU A 305 -9.87 -9.48 -0.29
CA LEU A 305 -8.48 -9.53 0.19
C LEU A 305 -7.51 -9.96 -0.93
N THR A 306 -7.91 -10.90 -1.77
CA THR A 306 -7.12 -11.33 -2.93
C THR A 306 -6.97 -10.20 -3.95
N GLY A 307 -8.06 -9.47 -4.24
CA GLY A 307 -8.06 -8.28 -5.08
C GLY A 307 -7.15 -7.18 -4.53
N PHE A 308 -7.24 -6.89 -3.24
CA PHE A 308 -6.41 -5.88 -2.57
C PHE A 308 -4.91 -6.19 -2.63
N GLU A 309 -4.52 -7.47 -2.62
CA GLU A 309 -3.13 -7.86 -2.87
C GLU A 309 -2.66 -7.43 -4.28
N LYS A 310 -3.55 -7.46 -5.28
CA LYS A 310 -3.25 -7.13 -6.68
C LYS A 310 -3.22 -5.64 -6.98
N VAL A 311 -3.85 -4.81 -6.14
CA VAL A 311 -3.87 -3.35 -6.32
C VAL A 311 -2.99 -2.61 -5.31
N GLY A 312 -2.79 -3.18 -4.11
CA GLY A 312 -2.06 -2.59 -2.99
C GLY A 312 -0.54 -2.77 -3.01
N THR A 313 0.09 -2.67 -1.82
CA THR A 313 1.54 -2.61 -1.63
C THR A 313 2.28 -3.82 -2.22
N MET A 314 1.70 -5.01 -2.15
CA MET A 314 2.32 -6.24 -2.66
C MET A 314 2.47 -6.24 -4.19
N ALA A 315 1.53 -5.63 -4.91
CA ALA A 315 1.60 -5.45 -6.35
C ALA A 315 2.60 -4.38 -6.83
N GLY A 316 3.32 -3.73 -5.90
CA GLY A 316 4.42 -2.82 -6.17
C GLY A 316 3.99 -1.46 -6.72
N CYS A 317 4.98 -0.61 -6.97
CA CYS A 317 4.79 0.77 -7.38
C CYS A 317 4.21 0.87 -8.79
N VAL A 318 3.42 1.92 -8.99
CA VAL A 318 2.98 2.35 -10.32
C VAL A 318 3.71 3.64 -10.65
N ARG A 319 4.30 3.71 -11.85
CA ARG A 319 5.03 4.89 -12.31
C ARG A 319 4.35 5.49 -13.53
N PRO A 320 4.30 6.83 -13.66
CA PRO A 320 3.78 7.46 -14.86
C PRO A 320 4.56 7.01 -16.10
N ASP A 321 3.88 6.77 -17.21
CA ASP A 321 4.56 6.53 -18.47
C ASP A 321 5.13 7.86 -18.99
N ARG A 322 6.46 7.94 -19.11
CA ARG A 322 7.13 9.17 -19.55
C ARG A 322 7.03 9.41 -21.06
N ARG A 323 6.52 8.44 -21.84
CA ARG A 323 6.49 8.49 -23.31
C ARG A 323 5.11 8.74 -23.93
N GLY A 324 4.07 9.00 -23.14
CA GLY A 324 2.72 9.28 -23.66
C GLY A 324 2.11 10.52 -23.01
N ARG A 325 1.96 11.61 -23.77
CA ARG A 325 0.88 12.57 -23.47
C ARG A 325 -0.42 11.80 -23.68
N PHE A 326 -1.35 11.89 -22.73
CA PHE A 326 -2.70 11.37 -22.91
C PHE A 326 -3.69 12.48 -22.62
N SER A 327 -4.51 12.78 -23.63
CA SER A 327 -5.89 13.20 -23.40
C SER A 327 -6.64 11.94 -22.98
N ALA A 328 -7.21 11.92 -21.78
CA ALA A 328 -8.16 10.88 -21.43
C ALA A 328 -9.27 10.81 -22.51
N PRO A 329 -9.86 9.65 -22.82
CA PRO A 329 -11.26 9.66 -23.21
C PRO A 329 -11.96 10.36 -22.05
N GLY A 330 -12.73 11.41 -22.31
CA GLY A 330 -13.34 12.22 -21.26
C GLY A 330 -14.03 11.31 -20.26
N GLY A 331 -13.60 11.37 -18.99
CA GLY A 331 -14.10 10.52 -17.91
C GLY A 331 -13.89 9.02 -18.17
N LEU A 332 -13.19 8.33 -17.28
CA LEU A 332 -13.61 6.95 -17.03
C LEU A 332 -14.97 7.06 -16.33
N GLN A 333 -16.04 7.28 -17.10
CA GLN A 333 -17.37 6.87 -16.69
C GLN A 333 -17.27 5.36 -16.59
N LEU A 334 -17.22 4.90 -15.35
CA LEU A 334 -17.45 3.49 -15.05
C LEU A 334 -18.79 3.14 -15.70
N PRO A 335 -18.89 2.00 -16.40
CA PRO A 335 -20.16 1.61 -16.98
C PRO A 335 -21.22 1.64 -15.89
N ASP A 336 -22.33 2.30 -16.21
CA ASP A 336 -23.55 2.28 -15.42
C ASP A 336 -23.88 0.83 -15.07
N LEU A 337 -24.16 0.58 -13.79
CA LEU A 337 -24.95 -0.60 -13.46
C LEU A 337 -26.39 -0.34 -13.93
N PRO A 338 -27.10 -1.38 -14.42
CA PRO A 338 -28.54 -1.30 -14.65
C PRO A 338 -29.33 -1.02 -13.37
#